data_AF-A0A7J5WCG7-F1
#
_entry.id   AF-A0A7J5WCG7-F1
#
_cell.length_a   1.000
_cell.length_b   1.000
_cell.length_c   1.000
_cell.angle_alpha   90.00
_cell.angle_beta   90.00
_cell.angle_gamma   90.00
#
_symmetry.space_group_name_H-M   'P 1'
#
loop_
_entity.id
_entity.type
_entity.pdbx_description
1 polymer ?
#
loop_
_entity_poly.entity_id
_entity_poly.type
_entity_poly.pdbx_seq_one_letter_code
_entity_poly.pdbx_strand_id
1 'polypeptide(L)'
;MSPSELKRLSDEAIVEMIVSMPIGHQPGALASDDVFSAVCELRRRYSACADLPKTPTGRFRSANAVEIDADRWRSAWYRRRLTLVAVSELAGKCRVWANAVIKRGTVSYWVVDQLAAELGETTEVLLWEVASDRERLRVALR
;
A
#
# COMPACT_ATOMS: atom_id res chain seq x y z
N MET A 1 -3.84 -11.06 32.74
CA MET A 1 -4.60 -12.08 31.99
C MET A 1 -3.62 -12.77 31.05
N SER A 2 -3.84 -14.01 30.61
CA SER A 2 -2.89 -14.65 29.69
C SER A 2 -3.30 -14.43 28.21
N PRO A 3 -2.34 -14.35 27.27
CA PRO A 3 -2.64 -14.26 25.84
C PRO A 3 -3.50 -15.41 25.29
N SER A 4 -3.44 -16.58 25.95
CA SER A 4 -4.24 -17.75 25.59
C SER A 4 -5.71 -17.62 25.99
N GLU A 5 -6.01 -16.89 27.06
CA GLU A 5 -7.38 -16.60 27.49
C GLU A 5 -8.04 -15.58 26.56
N LEU A 6 -7.29 -14.55 26.13
CA LEU A 6 -7.76 -13.55 25.16
C LEU A 6 -8.20 -14.17 23.82
N LYS A 7 -7.50 -15.21 23.36
CA LYS A 7 -7.87 -15.96 22.14
C LYS A 7 -9.21 -16.69 22.24
N ARG A 8 -9.74 -16.91 23.44
CA ARG A 8 -11.02 -17.60 23.67
C ARG A 8 -12.19 -16.62 23.83
N LEU A 9 -11.92 -15.32 23.99
CA LEU A 9 -12.94 -14.29 24.10
C LEU A 9 -13.57 -13.98 22.74
N SER A 10 -14.86 -13.58 22.76
CA SER A 10 -15.52 -13.00 21.59
C SER A 10 -15.01 -11.58 21.35
N ASP A 11 -15.25 -11.06 20.14
CA ASP A 11 -14.81 -9.71 19.79
C ASP A 11 -15.53 -8.65 20.63
N GLU A 12 -16.82 -8.84 20.97
CA GLU A 12 -17.54 -7.93 21.87
C GLU A 12 -16.90 -7.91 23.27
N ALA A 13 -16.55 -9.08 23.81
CA ALA A 13 -15.92 -9.19 25.12
C ALA A 13 -14.54 -8.51 25.17
N ILE A 14 -13.76 -8.58 24.07
CA ILE A 14 -12.48 -7.88 23.95
C ILE A 14 -12.68 -6.37 23.93
N VAL A 15 -13.69 -5.88 23.20
CA VAL A 15 -14.00 -4.44 23.12
C VAL A 15 -14.50 -3.90 24.47
N GLU A 16 -15.43 -4.61 25.12
CA GLU A 16 -15.95 -4.24 26.44
C GLU A 16 -14.83 -4.19 27.49
N MET A 17 -13.90 -5.15 27.45
CA MET A 17 -12.70 -5.16 28.30
C MET A 17 -11.84 -3.90 28.09
N ILE A 18 -11.60 -3.50 26.83
CA ILE A 18 -10.82 -2.30 26.51
C ILE A 18 -11.55 -1.03 26.96
N VAL A 19 -12.86 -0.93 26.73
CA VAL A 19 -13.68 0.25 27.02
C VAL A 19 -13.92 0.44 28.51
N SER A 20 -14.00 -0.65 29.28
CA SER A 20 -14.25 -0.60 30.73
C SER A 20 -13.02 -0.20 31.55
N MET A 21 -11.89 0.11 30.91
CA MET A 21 -10.69 0.56 31.61
C MET A 21 -10.74 2.05 31.97
N PRO A 22 -10.34 2.43 33.20
CA PRO A 22 -10.40 3.82 33.65
C PRO A 22 -9.45 4.73 32.86
N ILE A 23 -10.00 5.85 32.37
CA ILE A 23 -9.37 6.78 31.41
C ILE A 23 -8.19 7.58 32.02
N GLY A 24 -7.99 7.55 33.35
CA GLY A 24 -7.00 8.36 34.07
C GLY A 24 -5.54 7.87 34.09
N HIS A 25 -5.18 6.82 33.36
CA HIS A 25 -3.83 6.22 33.34
C HIS A 25 -3.19 6.17 31.92
N GLN A 26 -3.42 7.20 31.12
CA GLN A 26 -2.86 7.36 29.78
C GLN A 26 -1.46 8.00 29.88
N PRO A 27 -0.37 7.23 30.09
CA PRO A 27 0.26 6.45 29.01
C PRO A 27 0.75 5.03 29.43
N GLY A 28 0.55 4.63 30.68
CA GLY A 28 0.98 3.32 31.20
C GLY A 28 -0.02 2.20 30.96
N ALA A 29 -1.32 2.52 30.81
CA ALA A 29 -2.36 1.51 30.57
C ALA A 29 -2.29 0.88 29.17
N LEU A 30 -1.78 1.60 28.17
CA LEU A 30 -1.47 1.04 26.84
C LEU A 30 -0.19 0.17 26.83
N ALA A 31 0.58 0.20 27.92
CA ALA A 31 1.71 -0.69 28.17
C ALA A 31 1.31 -1.88 29.07
N SER A 32 0.04 -2.02 29.44
CA SER A 32 -0.45 -3.27 30.03
C SER A 32 -0.44 -4.35 28.96
N ASP A 33 0.32 -5.42 29.22
CA ASP A 33 0.46 -6.57 28.32
C ASP A 33 -0.90 -7.16 27.92
N ASP A 34 -1.92 -7.04 28.78
CA ASP A 34 -3.29 -7.52 28.55
C ASP A 34 -4.00 -6.70 27.46
N VAL A 35 -3.93 -5.37 27.53
CA VAL A 35 -4.59 -4.46 26.57
C VAL A 35 -3.91 -4.53 25.22
N PHE A 36 -2.58 -4.53 25.22
CA PHE A 36 -1.81 -4.67 24.01
C PHE A 36 -2.09 -6.00 23.32
N SER A 37 -2.10 -7.11 24.08
CA SER A 37 -2.43 -8.44 23.56
C SER A 37 -3.86 -8.51 23.00
N ALA A 38 -4.82 -7.86 23.66
CA ALA A 38 -6.22 -7.80 23.21
C ALA A 38 -6.39 -7.02 21.91
N VAL A 39 -5.74 -5.85 21.78
CA VAL A 39 -5.74 -5.06 20.54
C VAL A 39 -5.05 -5.82 19.41
N CYS A 40 -3.93 -6.49 19.68
CA CYS A 40 -3.24 -7.33 18.71
C CYS A 40 -4.11 -8.49 18.22
N GLU A 41 -4.83 -9.15 19.13
CA GLU A 41 -5.72 -10.26 18.80
C GLU A 41 -6.95 -9.79 18.00
N LEU A 42 -7.57 -8.67 18.37
CA LEU A 42 -8.63 -8.03 17.59
C LEU A 42 -8.14 -7.69 16.18
N ARG A 43 -6.99 -7.02 16.07
CA ARG A 43 -6.38 -6.67 14.79
C ARG A 43 -6.08 -7.91 13.95
N ARG A 44 -5.60 -9.00 14.55
CA ARG A 44 -5.32 -10.27 13.86
C ARG A 44 -6.60 -10.85 13.24
N ARG A 45 -7.69 -10.91 14.00
CA ARG A 45 -8.98 -11.45 13.54
C ARG A 45 -9.60 -10.60 12.44
N TYR A 46 -9.63 -9.28 12.61
CA TYR A 46 -10.13 -8.36 11.58
C TYR A 46 -9.23 -8.34 10.33
N SER A 47 -7.91 -8.47 10.49
CA SER A 47 -6.99 -8.58 9.33
C SER A 47 -7.16 -9.88 8.56
N ALA A 48 -7.63 -10.96 9.22
CA ALA A 48 -7.97 -12.22 8.57
C ALA A 48 -9.31 -12.16 7.81
N CYS A 49 -10.19 -11.21 8.18
CA CYS A 49 -11.52 -11.02 7.58
C CYS A 49 -11.55 -9.96 6.45
N ALA A 50 -10.42 -9.27 6.19
CA ALA A 50 -10.36 -8.21 5.19
C ALA A 50 -10.06 -8.79 3.80
N ASP A 51 -11.09 -8.93 2.95
CA ASP A 51 -11.03 -9.15 1.49
C ASP A 51 -10.46 -7.94 0.74
N LEU A 52 -9.40 -7.34 1.26
CA LEU A 52 -8.74 -6.22 0.62
C LEU A 52 -7.84 -6.73 -0.50
N PRO A 53 -7.84 -6.09 -1.68
CA PRO A 53 -7.01 -6.51 -2.80
C PRO A 53 -5.53 -6.47 -2.38
N LYS A 54 -4.84 -7.60 -2.49
CA LYS A 54 -3.42 -7.72 -2.20
C LYS A 54 -2.59 -7.64 -3.48
N THR A 55 -1.37 -7.13 -3.39
CA THR A 55 -0.36 -7.25 -4.44
C THR A 55 0.03 -8.73 -4.62
N PRO A 56 0.68 -9.13 -5.73
CA PRO A 56 1.22 -10.48 -5.89
C PRO A 56 2.17 -10.92 -4.76
N THR A 57 2.75 -9.96 -4.04
CA THR A 57 3.61 -10.18 -2.86
C THR A 57 2.85 -10.16 -1.53
N GLY A 58 1.52 -10.22 -1.54
CA GLY A 58 0.67 -10.33 -0.35
C GLY A 58 0.47 -9.04 0.45
N ARG A 59 0.92 -7.87 -0.03
CA ARG A 59 0.72 -6.58 0.66
C ARG A 59 -0.62 -5.97 0.28
N PHE A 60 -1.28 -5.26 1.19
CA PHE A 60 -2.50 -4.52 0.85
C PHE A 60 -2.21 -3.50 -0.27
N ARG A 61 -3.01 -3.51 -1.34
CA ARG A 61 -2.98 -2.45 -2.34
C ARG A 61 -3.49 -1.17 -1.68
N SER A 62 -2.65 -0.14 -1.67
CA SER A 62 -3.13 1.22 -1.42
C SER A 62 -4.09 1.60 -2.55
N ALA A 63 -5.15 2.35 -2.23
CA ALA A 63 -6.07 2.91 -3.23
C ALA A 63 -5.36 3.77 -4.30
N ASN A 64 -4.17 4.29 -3.97
CA ASN A 64 -3.37 5.14 -4.84
C ASN A 64 -2.25 4.38 -5.57
N ALA A 65 -2.18 3.05 -5.43
CA ALA A 65 -1.18 2.25 -6.12
C ALA A 65 -1.66 1.86 -7.52
N VAL A 66 -0.86 2.20 -8.51
CA VAL A 66 -1.01 1.85 -9.92
C VAL A 66 -0.20 0.58 -10.19
N GLU A 67 -0.83 -0.42 -10.80
CA GLU A 67 -0.15 -1.64 -11.24
C GLU A 67 0.53 -1.42 -12.59
N ILE A 68 1.82 -1.70 -12.64
CA ILE A 68 2.71 -1.44 -13.77
C ILE A 68 3.10 -2.74 -14.44
N ASP A 69 3.05 -2.74 -15.77
CA ASP A 69 3.64 -3.81 -16.56
C ASP A 69 5.14 -3.52 -16.77
N ALA A 70 5.98 -4.51 -16.43
CA ALA A 70 7.43 -4.36 -16.44
C ALA A 70 7.99 -4.06 -17.84
N ASP A 71 7.45 -4.70 -18.88
CA ASP A 71 7.96 -4.56 -20.25
C ASP A 71 7.49 -3.27 -20.88
N ARG A 72 6.25 -2.86 -20.61
CA ARG A 72 5.71 -1.55 -21.01
C ARG A 72 6.42 -0.40 -20.32
N TRP A 73 6.70 -0.53 -19.02
CA TRP A 73 7.50 0.44 -18.27
C TRP A 73 8.85 0.66 -18.94
N ARG A 74 9.61 -0.41 -19.21
CA ARG A 74 10.90 -0.29 -19.92
C ARG A 74 10.75 0.32 -21.31
N SER A 75 9.74 -0.12 -22.05
CA SER A 75 9.50 0.33 -23.42
C SER A 75 9.11 1.81 -23.51
N ALA A 76 8.33 2.32 -22.55
CA ALA A 76 7.94 3.73 -22.50
C ALA A 76 9.15 4.66 -22.34
N TRP A 77 10.10 4.28 -21.47
CA TRP A 77 11.31 5.07 -21.24
C TRP A 77 12.33 4.92 -22.37
N TYR A 78 12.43 3.72 -22.94
CA TYR A 78 13.27 3.49 -24.12
C TYR A 78 12.83 4.36 -25.31
N ARG A 79 11.51 4.44 -25.60
CA ARG A 79 10.98 5.30 -26.67
C ARG A 79 11.28 6.79 -26.45
N ARG A 80 11.30 7.24 -25.19
CA ARG A 80 11.67 8.61 -24.79
C ARG A 80 13.18 8.83 -24.69
N ARG A 81 14.01 7.82 -24.97
CA ARG A 81 15.47 7.85 -24.80
C ARG A 81 15.92 8.22 -23.39
N LEU A 82 15.13 7.85 -22.38
CA LEU A 82 15.43 8.06 -20.97
C LEU A 82 15.98 6.79 -20.33
N THR A 83 17.07 6.92 -19.59
CA THR A 83 17.56 5.84 -18.74
C THR A 83 16.69 5.73 -17.50
N LEU A 84 16.61 4.54 -16.89
CA LEU A 84 15.88 4.36 -15.63
C LEU A 84 16.46 5.19 -14.48
N VAL A 85 17.74 5.57 -14.55
CA VAL A 85 18.35 6.50 -13.60
C VAL A 85 17.77 7.89 -13.79
N ALA A 86 17.71 8.40 -15.03
CA ALA A 86 17.11 9.69 -15.34
C ALA A 86 15.62 9.75 -14.96
N VAL A 87 14.87 8.68 -15.21
CA VAL A 87 13.45 8.56 -14.77
C VAL A 87 13.35 8.64 -13.24
N SER A 88 14.29 8.04 -12.52
CA SER A 88 14.30 8.12 -11.06
C SER A 88 14.59 9.53 -10.56
N GLU A 89 15.47 10.26 -11.26
CA GLU A 89 15.80 11.66 -10.96
C GLU A 89 14.61 12.59 -11.25
N LEU A 90 13.91 12.42 -12.39
CA LEU A 90 12.67 13.13 -12.71
C LEU A 90 11.57 12.91 -11.66
N ALA A 91 11.45 11.68 -11.14
CA ALA A 91 10.51 11.36 -10.07
C ALA A 91 10.94 11.87 -8.68
N GLY A 92 12.12 12.52 -8.56
CA GLY A 92 12.69 12.95 -7.28
C GLY A 92 12.96 11.77 -6.33
N LYS A 93 13.34 10.60 -6.86
CA LYS A 93 13.61 9.38 -6.10
C LYS A 93 15.08 8.96 -6.17
N CYS A 94 15.46 7.97 -5.37
CA CYS A 94 16.80 7.40 -5.43
C CYS A 94 17.08 6.75 -6.80
N ARG A 95 18.34 6.76 -7.24
CA ARG A 95 18.75 6.35 -8.61
C ARG A 95 18.35 4.95 -9.07
N VAL A 96 18.05 4.05 -8.13
CA VAL A 96 17.65 2.66 -8.41
C VAL A 96 16.13 2.46 -8.38
N TRP A 97 15.37 3.51 -8.09
CA TRP A 97 13.93 3.42 -7.85
C TRP A 97 13.17 2.93 -9.07
N ALA A 98 13.40 3.47 -10.27
CA ALA A 98 12.68 3.05 -11.47
C ALA A 98 12.98 1.60 -11.85
N ASN A 99 14.19 1.10 -11.51
CA ASN A 99 14.52 -0.32 -11.60
C ASN A 99 13.76 -1.16 -10.56
N ALA A 100 13.56 -0.63 -9.35
CA ALA A 100 12.78 -1.30 -8.32
C ALA A 100 11.28 -1.38 -8.66
N VAL A 101 10.73 -0.40 -9.40
CA VAL A 101 9.34 -0.43 -9.88
C VAL A 101 9.08 -1.67 -10.74
N ILE A 102 10.02 -2.04 -11.61
CA ILE A 102 9.94 -3.23 -12.46
C ILE A 102 9.74 -4.49 -11.62
N LYS A 103 10.49 -4.63 -10.52
CA LYS A 103 10.40 -5.80 -9.62
C LYS A 103 9.15 -5.77 -8.75
N ARG A 104 8.70 -4.57 -8.34
CA ARG A 104 7.53 -4.38 -7.48
C ARG A 104 6.21 -4.43 -8.24
N GLY A 105 6.22 -4.22 -9.56
CA GLY A 105 5.05 -4.16 -10.42
C GLY A 105 4.06 -3.07 -10.04
N THR A 106 4.47 -2.09 -9.23
CA THR A 106 3.58 -1.08 -8.65
C THR A 106 4.29 0.25 -8.44
N VAL A 107 3.52 1.33 -8.62
CA VAL A 107 3.96 2.70 -8.39
C VAL A 107 2.82 3.53 -7.81
N SER A 108 3.11 4.61 -7.09
CA SER A 108 2.08 5.53 -6.63
C SER A 108 1.56 6.38 -7.79
N TYR A 109 0.24 6.58 -7.88
CA TYR A 109 -0.40 7.48 -8.86
C TYR A 109 0.25 8.85 -8.88
N TRP A 110 0.49 9.45 -7.71
CA TRP A 110 1.14 10.76 -7.59
C TRP A 110 2.51 10.84 -8.24
N VAL A 111 3.25 9.73 -8.27
CA VAL A 111 4.57 9.71 -8.92
C VAL A 111 4.41 9.59 -10.43
N VAL A 112 3.38 8.90 -10.92
CA VAL A 112 3.06 8.88 -12.36
C VAL A 112 2.61 10.27 -12.82
N ASP A 113 1.79 10.94 -12.02
CA ASP A 113 1.32 12.31 -12.27
C ASP A 113 2.49 13.30 -12.35
N GLN A 114 3.40 13.24 -11.39
CA GLN A 114 4.63 14.03 -11.43
C GLN A 114 5.48 13.75 -12.68
N LEU A 115 5.69 12.47 -13.02
CA LEU A 115 6.45 12.10 -14.21
C LEU A 115 5.79 12.61 -15.50
N ALA A 116 4.46 12.53 -15.60
CA ALA A 116 3.71 13.05 -16.74
C ALA A 116 3.88 14.57 -16.86
N ALA A 117 3.78 15.29 -15.74
CA ALA A 117 4.00 16.73 -15.69
C ALA A 117 5.40 17.15 -16.14
N GLU A 118 6.45 16.46 -15.68
CA GLU A 118 7.85 16.68 -16.10
C GLU A 118 8.06 16.41 -17.60
N LEU A 119 7.27 15.50 -18.17
CA LEU A 119 7.32 15.14 -19.60
C LEU A 119 6.42 16.02 -20.47
N GLY A 120 5.62 16.91 -19.85
CA GLY A 120 4.64 17.75 -20.55
C GLY A 120 3.48 16.96 -21.16
N GLU A 121 3.15 15.79 -20.61
CA GLU A 121 2.04 14.95 -21.05
C GLU A 121 0.99 14.78 -19.94
N THR A 122 -0.20 14.26 -20.27
CA THR A 122 -1.22 14.00 -19.24
C THR A 122 -0.96 12.68 -18.54
N THR A 123 -1.39 12.59 -17.29
CA THR A 123 -1.23 11.41 -16.44
C THR A 123 -1.94 10.19 -17.05
N GLU A 124 -3.08 10.38 -17.72
CA GLU A 124 -3.81 9.33 -18.41
C GLU A 124 -3.01 8.76 -19.59
N VAL A 125 -2.32 9.60 -20.35
CA VAL A 125 -1.47 9.17 -21.47
C VAL A 125 -0.34 8.30 -20.93
N LEU A 126 0.39 8.79 -19.93
CA LEU A 126 1.50 8.03 -19.35
C LEU A 126 1.01 6.72 -18.71
N LEU A 127 -0.08 6.76 -17.95
CA LEU A 127 -0.72 5.57 -17.37
C LEU A 127 -1.11 4.57 -18.43
N TRP A 128 -1.74 5.03 -19.52
CA TRP A 128 -2.09 4.15 -20.61
C TRP A 128 -0.83 3.48 -21.16
N GLU A 129 0.31 4.16 -21.27
CA GLU A 129 1.51 3.51 -21.77
C GLU A 129 2.11 2.47 -20.80
N VAL A 130 2.24 2.80 -19.51
CA VAL A 130 3.02 1.98 -18.57
C VAL A 130 2.21 0.99 -17.73
N ALA A 131 0.90 1.21 -17.59
CA ALA A 131 0.08 0.41 -16.72
C ALA A 131 -0.19 -1.00 -17.29
N SER A 132 -0.42 -1.93 -16.38
CA SER A 132 -0.90 -3.28 -16.72
C SER A 132 -2.30 -3.22 -17.36
N ASP A 133 -2.69 -4.27 -18.07
CA ASP A 133 -4.02 -4.34 -18.70
C ASP A 133 -5.14 -4.25 -17.66
N ARG A 134 -4.98 -4.89 -16.51
CA ARG A 134 -5.92 -4.81 -15.39
C ARG A 134 -6.13 -3.38 -14.92
N GLU A 135 -5.06 -2.61 -14.82
CA GLU A 135 -5.10 -1.24 -14.35
C GLU A 135 -5.68 -0.29 -15.40
N ARG A 136 -5.38 -0.51 -16.69
CA ARG A 136 -6.02 0.21 -17.80
C ARG A 136 -7.54 0.04 -17.78
N LEU A 137 -8.02 -1.19 -17.58
CA LEU A 137 -9.46 -1.46 -17.44
C LEU A 137 -10.06 -0.73 -16.23
N ARG A 138 -9.35 -0.70 -15.09
CA ARG A 138 -9.80 0.02 -13.89
C ARG A 138 -9.96 1.52 -14.13
N VAL A 139 -9.06 2.12 -14.91
CA VAL A 139 -9.09 3.55 -15.23
C VAL A 139 -10.15 3.87 -16.29
N ALA A 140 -10.31 3.02 -17.30
CA ALA A 140 -11.30 3.20 -18.37
C ALA A 140 -12.77 3.07 -17.91
N LEU A 141 -13.02 2.50 -16.73
CA LEU A 141 -14.34 2.36 -16.13
C LEU A 141 -14.75 3.56 -15.24
N ARG A 142 -13.94 4.63 -15.21
CA ARG A 142 -14.25 5.89 -14.52
C ARG A 142 -14.67 6.95 -15.52
#